data_AF-A0A661H4M0-F1
#
_entry.id   AF-A0A661H4M0-F1
#
_cell.length_a   1.000
_cell.length_b   1.000
_cell.length_c   1.000
_cell.angle_alpha   90.00
_cell.angle_beta   90.00
_cell.angle_gamma   90.00
#
_symmetry.space_group_name_H-M   'P 1'
#
loop_
_entity.id
_entity.type
_entity.pdbx_description
1 polymer ?
#
loop_
_entity_poly.entity_id
_entity_poly.type
_entity_poly.pdbx_seq_one_letter_code
_entity_poly.pdbx_strand_id
1 'polypeptide(L)'
;MTFISYAQNYEDVMLRRTLKDVDKGFYIDVGANDPVIDSVTKSFYDTGWHGINIEPVGEWYEKLQQDRPNDTNLQLAVGAHKDKLDFYE
;
A
#
# COMPACT_ATOMS: atom_id res chain seq x y z
N MET A 1 4.86 -11.46 19.44
CA MET A 1 5.86 -10.88 18.52
C MET A 1 5.76 -9.36 18.57
N THR A 2 6.88 -8.68 18.37
CA THR A 2 6.94 -7.21 18.31
C THR A 2 6.31 -6.72 17.01
N PHE A 3 5.55 -5.63 17.06
CA PHE A 3 5.05 -4.93 15.87
C PHE A 3 6.10 -3.96 15.37
N ILE A 4 6.36 -3.98 14.05
CA ILE A 4 7.22 -3.02 13.38
C ILE A 4 6.32 -2.06 12.61
N SER A 5 6.49 -0.76 12.86
CA SER A 5 5.83 0.29 12.09
C SER A 5 6.72 0.66 10.91
N TYR A 6 6.11 0.81 9.75
CA TYR A 6 6.77 1.20 8.50
C TYR A 6 6.32 2.58 8.02
N ALA A 7 5.20 3.09 8.54
CA ALA A 7 4.60 4.35 8.14
C ALA A 7 5.35 5.58 8.68
N GLN A 8 5.39 6.65 7.89
CA GLN A 8 6.12 7.88 8.20
C GLN A 8 5.71 8.54 9.53
N ASN A 9 4.41 8.55 9.85
CA ASN A 9 3.87 9.17 11.07
C ASN A 9 3.08 8.16 11.92
N TYR A 10 3.45 6.88 11.88
CA TYR A 10 2.84 5.81 12.66
C TYR A 10 1.33 5.61 12.39
N GLU A 11 0.86 5.93 11.18
CA GLU A 11 -0.52 5.73 10.75
C GLU A 11 -0.92 4.26 10.86
N ASP A 12 0.00 3.35 10.50
CA ASP A 12 -0.18 1.90 10.59
C ASP A 12 -0.40 1.40 12.03
N VAL A 13 0.22 2.04 13.04
CA VAL A 13 0.01 1.75 14.47
C VAL A 13 -1.44 2.08 14.86
N MET A 14 -1.94 3.24 14.44
CA MET A 14 -3.29 3.70 14.77
C MET A 14 -4.35 2.83 14.09
N LEU A 15 -4.14 2.52 12.81
CA LEU A 15 -4.99 1.60 12.07
C LEU A 15 -5.00 0.22 12.70
N ARG A 16 -3.83 -0.33 13.07
CA ARG A 16 -3.75 -1.66 13.68
C ARG A 16 -4.45 -1.75 15.03
N ARG A 17 -4.42 -0.69 15.84
CA ARG A 17 -5.19 -0.64 17.10
C ARG A 17 -6.68 -0.63 16.84
N THR A 18 -7.11 0.11 15.82
CA THR A 18 -8.53 0.26 15.45
C THR A 18 -9.08 -1.02 14.81
N LEU A 19 -8.25 -1.71 14.02
CA LEU A 19 -8.59 -2.90 13.25
C LEU A 19 -8.13 -4.20 13.92
N LYS A 20 -7.77 -4.17 15.21
CA LYS A 20 -7.16 -5.29 15.94
C LYS A 20 -7.98 -6.59 15.92
N ASP A 21 -9.30 -6.48 15.75
CA ASP A 21 -10.24 -7.60 15.76
C ASP A 21 -10.55 -8.10 14.33
N VAL A 22 -9.91 -7.51 13.31
CA VAL A 22 -10.01 -7.92 11.91
C VAL A 22 -8.82 -8.80 11.57
N ASP A 23 -9.06 -10.10 11.39
CA ASP A 23 -8.01 -11.09 11.13
C ASP A 23 -7.39 -10.90 9.72
N LYS A 24 -8.22 -10.95 8.67
CA LYS A 24 -7.81 -10.75 7.27
C LYS A 24 -8.70 -9.73 6.59
N GLY A 25 -8.25 -8.50 6.56
CA GLY A 25 -8.92 -7.45 5.79
C GLY A 25 -8.33 -7.26 4.40
N PHE A 26 -8.83 -6.24 3.73
CA PHE A 26 -8.48 -5.90 2.37
C PHE A 26 -8.27 -4.39 2.31
N TYR A 27 -7.11 -3.94 1.83
CA TYR A 27 -6.79 -2.52 1.68
C TYR A 27 -6.81 -2.09 0.21
N ILE A 28 -7.01 -0.79 0.00
CA ILE A 28 -6.76 -0.11 -1.27
C ILE A 28 -5.79 1.02 -0.93
N ASP A 29 -4.54 0.88 -1.35
CA ASP A 29 -3.45 1.81 -1.09
C ASP A 29 -3.26 2.72 -2.31
N VAL A 30 -3.62 3.99 -2.17
CA VAL A 30 -3.62 4.97 -3.26
C VAL A 30 -2.43 5.91 -3.08
N GLY A 31 -1.49 5.88 -4.03
CA GLY A 31 -0.16 6.47 -3.84
C GLY A 31 0.71 5.57 -2.97
N ALA A 32 0.75 4.28 -3.33
CA ALA A 32 1.37 3.24 -2.52
C ALA A 32 2.89 3.40 -2.37
N ASN A 33 3.56 4.07 -3.32
CA ASN A 33 4.98 4.40 -3.27
C ASN A 33 5.87 3.19 -2.94
N ASP A 34 6.96 3.37 -2.19
CA ASP A 34 7.84 2.28 -1.76
C ASP A 34 7.07 1.24 -0.91
N PRO A 35 7.20 -0.08 -1.20
CA PRO A 35 6.48 -1.12 -0.49
C PRO A 35 6.91 -1.29 0.97
N VAL A 36 8.03 -0.70 1.40
CA VAL A 36 8.58 -0.88 2.75
C VAL A 36 8.78 0.44 3.46
N ILE A 37 9.37 1.43 2.79
CA ILE A 37 9.67 2.74 3.37
C ILE A 37 8.40 3.58 3.37
N ASP A 38 8.06 4.17 4.52
CA ASP A 38 6.86 5.00 4.70
C ASP A 38 5.53 4.28 4.36
N SER A 39 5.55 2.95 4.30
CA SER A 39 4.39 2.14 3.91
C SER A 39 3.40 1.95 5.07
N VAL A 40 2.17 2.44 4.87
CA VAL A 40 1.07 2.24 5.82
C VAL A 40 0.55 0.78 5.80
N THR A 41 0.74 0.07 4.70
CA THR A 41 0.15 -1.25 4.43
C THR A 41 1.11 -2.41 4.67
N LYS A 42 2.43 -2.18 4.80
CA LYS A 42 3.43 -3.25 5.00
C LYS A 42 3.14 -4.18 6.16
N SER A 43 2.84 -3.60 7.32
CA SER A 43 2.58 -4.39 8.51
C SER A 43 1.29 -5.20 8.41
N PHE A 44 0.30 -4.75 7.63
CA PHE A 44 -0.93 -5.49 7.34
C PHE A 44 -0.67 -6.64 6.37
N TYR A 45 0.08 -6.38 5.30
CA TYR A 45 0.48 -7.40 4.34
C TYR A 45 1.22 -8.57 5.01
N ASP A 46 2.15 -8.27 5.92
CA ASP A 46 2.90 -9.27 6.67
C ASP A 46 2.01 -10.13 7.58
N THR A 47 0.83 -9.62 7.94
CA THR A 47 -0.19 -10.34 8.70
C THR A 47 -1.23 -11.05 7.82
N GLY A 48 -0.99 -11.12 6.51
CA GLY A 48 -1.83 -11.87 5.56
C GLY A 48 -3.03 -11.08 5.01
N TRP A 49 -3.03 -9.75 5.16
CA TRP A 49 -3.94 -8.90 4.40
C TRP A 49 -3.41 -8.77 2.97
N HIS A 50 -4.32 -8.80 2.00
CA HIS A 50 -3.98 -8.59 0.60
C HIS A 50 -4.96 -7.61 -0.01
N GLY A 51 -4.47 -6.77 -0.92
CA GLY A 51 -5.20 -5.61 -1.38
C GLY A 51 -4.83 -5.17 -2.79
N ILE A 52 -5.10 -3.89 -3.05
CA ILE A 52 -4.72 -3.22 -4.29
C ILE A 52 -3.74 -2.11 -3.94
N ASN A 53 -2.59 -2.09 -4.62
CA ASN A 53 -1.66 -0.97 -4.58
C ASN A 53 -1.77 -0.20 -5.89
N ILE A 54 -1.93 1.12 -5.80
CA ILE A 54 -2.09 2.00 -6.95
C ILE A 54 -0.98 3.05 -6.91
N GLU A 55 -0.10 3.02 -7.92
CA GLU A 55 1.11 3.84 -7.96
C GLU A 55 1.48 4.20 -9.41
N PRO A 56 1.44 5.48 -9.81
CA PRO A 56 1.75 5.87 -11.19
C PRO A 56 3.25 5.78 -11.55
N VAL A 57 4.17 5.96 -10.60
CA VAL A 57 5.62 5.96 -10.86
C VAL A 57 6.10 4.54 -11.13
N GLY A 58 6.80 4.36 -12.25
CA GLY A 58 7.28 3.04 -12.69
C GLY A 58 8.22 2.34 -11.70
N GLU A 59 9.16 3.07 -11.11
CA GLU A 59 10.11 2.50 -10.13
C GLU A 59 9.39 1.89 -8.93
N TRP A 60 8.47 2.64 -8.32
CA TRP A 60 7.71 2.19 -7.16
C TRP A 60 6.77 1.04 -7.52
N TYR A 61 6.11 1.10 -8.67
CA TYR A 61 5.30 0.00 -9.20
C TYR A 61 6.09 -1.31 -9.36
N GLU A 62 7.32 -1.25 -9.90
CA GLU A 62 8.16 -2.43 -10.06
C GLU A 62 8.56 -3.04 -8.71
N LYS A 63 8.86 -2.21 -7.70
CA LYS A 63 9.13 -2.67 -6.33
C LYS A 63 7.88 -3.31 -5.71
N LEU A 64 6.70 -2.69 -5.88
CA LEU A 64 5.43 -3.26 -5.42
C LEU A 64 5.15 -4.63 -6.06
N GLN A 65 5.38 -4.79 -7.37
CA GLN A 65 5.24 -6.09 -8.04
C GLN A 65 6.14 -7.18 -7.43
N GLN A 66 7.36 -6.82 -7.03
CA GLN A 66 8.32 -7.75 -6.44
C GLN A 66 7.99 -8.10 -4.97
N ASP A 67 7.67 -7.08 -4.16
CA ASP A 67 7.48 -7.23 -2.71
C ASP A 67 6.04 -7.57 -2.31
N ARG A 68 5.08 -7.29 -3.19
CA ARG A 68 3.63 -7.52 -3.00
C ARG A 68 3.03 -8.48 -4.02
N PRO A 69 3.59 -9.70 -4.22
CA PRO A 69 3.11 -10.63 -5.24
C PRO A 69 1.67 -11.14 -5.00
N ASN A 70 1.15 -11.03 -3.77
CA ASN A 70 -0.22 -11.42 -3.44
C ASN A 70 -1.24 -10.28 -3.60
N ASP A 71 -0.76 -9.04 -3.82
CA ASP A 71 -1.63 -7.90 -4.08
C ASP A 71 -1.84 -7.71 -5.58
N THR A 72 -2.90 -6.99 -5.93
CA THR A 72 -3.04 -6.42 -7.28
C THR A 72 -2.31 -5.09 -7.32
N ASN A 73 -1.16 -5.01 -8.00
CA ASN A 73 -0.44 -3.75 -8.18
C ASN A 73 -0.81 -3.13 -9.53
N LEU A 74 -1.17 -1.84 -9.53
CA LEU A 74 -1.65 -1.10 -10.70
C LEU A 74 -0.76 0.13 -10.95
N GLN A 75 -0.16 0.19 -12.14
CA GLN A 75 0.62 1.35 -12.58
C GLN A 75 -0.28 2.44 -13.18
N LEU A 76 -1.02 3.16 -12.33
CA LEU A 76 -1.94 4.22 -12.77
C LEU A 76 -2.16 5.28 -11.67
N ALA A 77 -2.61 6.46 -12.07
CA ALA A 77 -3.13 7.47 -11.15
C ALA A 77 -4.65 7.29 -10.93
N VAL A 78 -5.15 7.64 -9.75
CA VAL A 78 -6.58 7.61 -9.42
C VAL A 78 -7.24 8.96 -9.71
N GLY A 79 -8.36 8.96 -10.42
CA GLY A 79 -9.14 10.15 -10.73
C GLY A 79 -10.64 9.85 -10.89
N ALA A 80 -11.45 10.90 -11.01
CA ALA A 80 -12.90 10.79 -11.11
C ALA A 80 -13.40 10.12 -12.41
N HIS A 81 -12.59 10.18 -13.46
CA HIS A 81 -12.91 9.63 -14.78
C HIS A 81 -11.70 8.90 -15.36
N LYS A 82 -11.97 7.97 -16.28
CA LYS A 82 -10.92 7.30 -17.05
C LYS A 82 -10.42 8.26 -18.12
N ASP A 83 -9.18 8.72 -17.96
CA ASP A 83 -8.50 9.56 -18.94
C ASP A 83 -6.98 9.33 -18.90
N LYS A 84 -6.26 9.98 -19.83
CA LYS A 84 -4.80 10.07 -19.82
C LYS A 84 -4.39 11.50 -19.48
N LEU A 85 -3.38 11.64 -18.64
CA LEU A 85 -2.84 12.92 -18.22
C LEU A 85 -1.31 12.81 -18.08
N ASP A 86 -0.63 13.96 -18.22
CA ASP A 86 0.79 14.05 -17.94
C ASP A 86 1.02 14.03 -16.43
N PHE A 87 1.90 13.14 -15.97
CA PHE A 87 2.28 12.98 -14.57
C PHE A 87 3.72 13.45 -14.37
N TYR A 88 3.97 14.17 -13.28
CA TYR A 88 5.28 14.73 -12.93
C TYR A 88 5.61 14.32 -11.49
N GLU A 89 6.84 13.84 -11.28
CA GLU A 89 7.41 13.43 -10.00
C GLU A 89 8.44 14.46 -9.50
#